data_AF-A0A6G1KI16-F1
#
_entry.id   AF-A0A6G1KI16-F1
#
_cell.length_a   1.000
_cell.length_b   1.000
_cell.length_c   1.000
_cell.angle_alpha   90.00
_cell.angle_beta   90.00
_cell.angle_gamma   90.00
#
_symmetry.space_group_name_H-M   'P 1'
#
loop_
_entity.id
_entity.type
_entity.pdbx_description
1 polymer ?
#
loop_
_entity_poly.entity_id
_entity_poly.type
_entity_poly.pdbx_seq_one_letter_code
_entity_poly.pdbx_strand_id
1 'polypeptide(L)'
;MVTPAPGDFIQYALPESNFVLWPAVVCTDEMATQKVGPQPHKDYKLILLMGKLELRWASAGETQEHLTPQEPTTIEDEQLRIAYEMVDEAWDSCLTLDYWSDVINNHRASDHSDTTPTSNGSLSPDTDSESDPDFDEDDDDDIKLAKIISKAEAKGKKPVSLKLPTPQTSSTKKQKLSPLVSSVSPTSYDSPFSKSEITPRQRVAPSIRSKEPNRSKNNRPALPGTLPEMWESKHLKAMDSWLSVKRKPAFSEFYQDAKATMLPIDGEMDQHSELVKFVIGQQKREFYIPKAAIDKRDYFSSRTVGSDCVVDTCTGWTYQRRCCENFEPDDFEVVAEYLQTGDFGCRIFENDGQRKHTFEQCAAAWNIAVELGATDLLEFIVMKVELTRPWEPMDALAFGAIVYQTGIEGTLLPAHGNMKDILVDFVARHYSEYLGKHPTAFGEHMTGIPDFLDDVTVRRATILETAREGYREKSQGGNPAVVREEQREDAHGNVGLQLHQENTQSTKMRLDLTRRF
;
A
#
# COMPACT_ATOMS: atom_id res chain seq x y z
N MET A 1 26.04 5.67 22.97
CA MET A 1 26.02 5.74 21.50
C MET A 1 25.59 4.38 21.02
N VAL A 2 24.45 4.30 20.34
CA VAL A 2 23.99 3.03 19.78
C VAL A 2 24.90 2.73 18.60
N THR A 3 25.34 1.49 18.50
CA THR A 3 26.22 1.06 17.41
C THR A 3 25.31 0.58 16.31
N PRO A 4 25.16 1.30 15.17
CA PRO A 4 24.18 0.92 14.14
C PRO A 4 24.44 -0.50 13.62
N ALA A 5 23.39 -1.30 13.50
CA ALA A 5 23.43 -2.67 13.01
C ALA A 5 23.55 -2.71 11.47
N PRO A 6 24.02 -3.81 10.87
CA PRO A 6 23.95 -3.99 9.42
C PRO A 6 22.50 -3.89 8.92
N GLY A 7 22.26 -3.04 7.92
CA GLY A 7 20.94 -2.67 7.41
C GLY A 7 20.47 -1.29 7.87
N ASP A 8 21.06 -0.73 8.93
CA ASP A 8 20.67 0.59 9.42
C ASP A 8 21.13 1.69 8.46
N PHE A 9 20.26 2.69 8.27
CA PHE A 9 20.61 3.93 7.58
C PHE A 9 21.28 4.92 8.53
N ILE A 10 22.36 5.54 8.04
CA ILE A 10 23.19 6.49 8.77
C ILE A 10 23.53 7.68 7.88
N GLN A 11 24.09 8.72 8.48
CA GLN A 11 24.72 9.83 7.76
C GLN A 11 26.25 9.70 7.88
N TYR A 12 26.96 9.86 6.78
CA TYR A 12 28.41 9.80 6.69
C TYR A 12 28.99 11.20 6.43
N ALA A 13 30.00 11.58 7.21
CA ALA A 13 30.73 12.83 7.07
C ALA A 13 32.24 12.57 7.21
N LEU A 14 33.04 13.15 6.31
CA LEU A 14 34.50 13.09 6.43
C LEU A 14 34.97 14.09 7.51
N PRO A 15 35.86 13.69 8.45
CA PRO A 15 36.16 14.47 9.65
C PRO A 15 36.81 15.83 9.36
N GLU A 16 37.54 15.93 8.25
CA GLU A 16 38.30 17.12 7.87
C GLU A 16 37.52 18.04 6.93
N SER A 17 36.25 17.75 6.74
CA SER A 17 35.49 18.21 5.61
C SER A 17 34.24 18.93 6.15
N ASN A 18 34.05 20.21 5.80
CA ASN A 18 32.79 20.92 6.06
C ASN A 18 31.67 20.40 5.14
N PHE A 19 31.72 19.13 4.73
CA PHE A 19 30.86 18.59 3.69
C PHE A 19 29.50 18.23 4.25
N VAL A 20 28.58 18.18 3.29
CA VAL A 20 27.21 17.77 3.49
C VAL A 20 27.16 16.29 3.92
N LEU A 21 26.28 15.99 4.86
CA LEU A 21 26.05 14.65 5.39
C LEU A 21 25.49 13.75 4.28
N TRP A 22 26.24 12.70 3.92
CA TRP A 22 25.87 11.77 2.86
C TRP A 22 25.10 10.59 3.43
N PRO A 23 23.90 10.24 2.91
CA PRO A 23 23.16 9.10 3.41
C PRO A 23 23.83 7.77 3.01
N ALA A 24 23.93 6.85 3.95
CA ALA A 24 24.58 5.56 3.76
C ALA A 24 23.84 4.44 4.50
N VAL A 25 24.01 3.20 4.04
CA VAL A 25 23.52 2.00 4.75
C VAL A 25 24.71 1.23 5.33
N VAL A 26 24.58 0.74 6.56
CA VAL A 26 25.61 -0.10 7.19
C VAL A 26 25.59 -1.49 6.57
N CYS A 27 26.73 -1.95 6.07
CA CYS A 27 26.88 -3.24 5.41
C CYS A 27 27.57 -4.27 6.32
N THR A 28 27.41 -5.55 5.99
CA THR A 28 28.23 -6.61 6.59
C THR A 28 29.63 -6.63 5.95
N ASP A 29 30.63 -7.05 6.71
CA ASP A 29 32.02 -7.15 6.23
C ASP A 29 32.15 -8.10 5.01
N GLU A 30 31.22 -9.03 4.84
CA GLU A 30 31.15 -9.96 3.71
C GLU A 30 30.87 -9.27 2.37
N MET A 31 30.26 -8.07 2.40
CA MET A 31 30.01 -7.27 1.19
C MET A 31 31.25 -6.53 0.70
N ALA A 32 32.33 -6.47 1.50
CA ALA A 32 33.55 -5.75 1.16
C ALA A 32 34.19 -6.33 -0.10
N THR A 33 34.48 -5.47 -1.08
CA THR A 33 35.19 -5.88 -2.28
C THR A 33 36.69 -5.79 -2.12
N GLN A 34 37.40 -6.45 -3.05
CA GLN A 34 38.82 -6.22 -3.25
C GLN A 34 39.17 -4.74 -3.48
N LYS A 35 38.25 -3.90 -4.00
CA LYS A 35 38.49 -2.47 -4.23
C LYS A 35 38.51 -1.64 -2.94
N VAL A 36 37.71 -1.99 -1.93
CA VAL A 36 37.64 -1.22 -0.65
C VAL A 36 38.90 -1.43 0.19
N GLY A 37 39.65 -2.50 -0.07
CA GLY A 37 40.82 -2.87 0.71
C GLY A 37 40.43 -3.55 2.04
N PRO A 38 41.43 -4.06 2.77
CA PRO A 38 41.20 -4.74 4.04
C PRO A 38 40.66 -3.76 5.10
N GLN A 39 39.86 -4.29 6.03
CA GLN A 39 39.35 -3.52 7.16
C GLN A 39 40.51 -2.88 7.94
N PRO A 40 40.54 -1.54 8.10
CA PRO A 40 41.67 -0.85 8.74
C PRO A 40 41.82 -1.24 10.21
N HIS A 41 40.73 -1.17 10.98
CA HIS A 41 40.67 -1.48 12.41
C HIS A 41 39.29 -2.05 12.79
N LYS A 42 39.19 -2.70 13.97
CA LYS A 42 37.97 -3.34 14.46
C LYS A 42 36.79 -2.39 14.68
N ASP A 43 37.07 -1.09 14.81
CA ASP A 43 36.06 -0.07 15.09
C ASP A 43 35.51 0.60 13.81
N TYR A 44 35.93 0.12 12.63
CA TYR A 44 35.42 0.56 11.35
C TYR A 44 34.28 -0.33 10.89
N LYS A 45 33.25 0.30 10.33
CA LYS A 45 32.11 -0.37 9.72
C LYS A 45 32.16 -0.20 8.22
N LEU A 46 31.77 -1.24 7.51
CA LEU A 46 31.54 -1.13 6.08
C LEU A 46 30.22 -0.38 5.88
N ILE A 47 30.23 0.63 5.03
CA ILE A 47 29.05 1.42 4.68
C ILE A 47 28.94 1.50 3.16
N LEU A 48 27.72 1.55 2.64
CA LEU A 48 27.43 1.84 1.23
C LEU A 48 26.90 3.26 1.11
N LEU A 49 27.62 4.11 0.38
CA LEU A 49 27.19 5.48 0.11
C LEU A 49 26.08 5.47 -0.94
N MET A 50 24.89 5.96 -0.59
CA MET A 50 23.71 5.96 -1.46
C MET A 50 23.88 6.92 -2.64
N GLY A 51 23.21 6.68 -3.76
CA GLY A 51 23.40 7.43 -5.02
C GLY A 51 24.70 7.09 -5.77
N LYS A 52 25.82 6.93 -5.06
CA LYS A 52 27.12 6.53 -5.64
C LYS A 52 27.32 5.02 -5.71
N LEU A 53 26.61 4.27 -4.86
CA LEU A 53 26.76 2.82 -4.69
C LEU A 53 28.21 2.39 -4.42
N GLU A 54 28.95 3.24 -3.68
CA GLU A 54 30.35 3.03 -3.33
C GLU A 54 30.48 2.48 -1.89
N LEU A 55 31.17 1.37 -1.73
CA LEU A 55 31.47 0.79 -0.42
C LEU A 55 32.70 1.44 0.20
N ARG A 56 32.61 1.82 1.47
CA ARG A 56 33.69 2.46 2.21
C ARG A 56 33.76 1.98 3.66
N TRP A 57 34.96 1.94 4.23
CA TRP A 57 35.15 1.78 5.68
C TRP A 57 34.99 3.14 6.37
N ALA A 58 34.06 3.23 7.34
CA ALA A 58 33.83 4.42 8.14
C ALA A 58 34.05 4.15 9.62
N SER A 59 34.72 5.07 10.30
CA SER A 59 34.91 5.06 11.75
C SER A 59 33.67 5.60 12.47
N ALA A 60 33.52 5.27 13.76
CA ALA A 60 32.40 5.77 14.56
C ALA A 60 32.30 7.31 14.63
N GLY A 61 33.41 8.04 14.42
CA GLY A 61 33.42 9.50 14.38
C GLY A 61 32.97 10.10 13.04
N GLU A 62 32.90 9.29 11.99
CA GLU A 62 32.44 9.69 10.65
C GLU A 62 30.96 9.37 10.42
N THR A 63 30.37 8.55 11.30
CA THR A 63 28.98 8.10 11.18
C THR A 63 28.11 8.79 12.22
N GLN A 64 26.96 9.31 11.79
CA GLN A 64 25.93 9.86 12.64
C GLN A 64 24.64 9.04 12.46
N GLU A 65 23.97 8.71 13.55
CA GLU A 65 22.64 8.08 13.49
C GLU A 65 21.69 8.99 12.71
N HIS A 66 20.98 8.42 11.74
CA HIS A 66 20.13 9.18 10.82
C HIS A 66 18.99 9.85 11.59
N LEU A 67 19.14 11.15 11.83
CA LEU A 67 18.06 12.03 12.24
C LEU A 67 17.35 12.44 10.95
N THR A 68 16.03 12.27 10.94
CA THR A 68 15.05 12.59 9.87
C THR A 68 15.55 13.54 8.78
N PRO A 69 15.24 13.26 7.49
CA PRO A 69 15.69 14.06 6.35
C PRO A 69 15.58 15.55 6.64
N GLN A 70 16.69 16.26 6.52
CA GLN A 70 16.67 17.72 6.55
C GLN A 70 15.81 18.15 5.36
N GLU A 71 14.78 18.98 5.58
CA GLU A 71 13.82 19.33 4.53
C GLU A 71 14.56 19.68 3.23
N PRO A 72 14.19 19.07 2.08
CA PRO A 72 14.98 19.05 0.84
C PRO A 72 15.17 20.43 0.17
N THR A 73 14.72 21.51 0.79
CA THR A 73 14.62 22.84 0.20
C THR A 73 15.96 23.54 -0.07
N THR A 74 17.10 22.94 0.31
CA THR A 74 18.43 23.56 0.08
C THR A 74 19.54 22.60 -0.34
N ILE A 75 19.24 21.43 -0.90
CA ILE A 75 20.28 20.54 -1.44
C ILE A 75 20.61 20.96 -2.87
N GLU A 76 21.74 21.66 -3.06
CA GLU A 76 22.22 22.08 -4.39
C GLU A 76 22.85 20.93 -5.20
N ASP A 77 23.28 19.85 -4.52
CA ASP A 77 23.95 18.71 -5.15
C ASP A 77 22.92 17.66 -5.60
N GLU A 78 22.80 17.50 -6.92
CA GLU A 78 21.90 16.55 -7.55
C GLU A 78 22.17 15.10 -7.14
N GLN A 79 23.43 14.69 -6.97
CA GLN A 79 23.75 13.33 -6.56
C GLN A 79 23.33 13.07 -5.13
N LEU A 80 23.45 14.09 -4.28
CA LEU A 80 23.02 13.99 -2.90
C LEU A 80 21.50 13.91 -2.80
N ARG A 81 20.78 14.70 -3.63
CA ARG A 81 19.31 14.62 -3.73
C ARG A 81 18.86 13.21 -4.11
N ILE A 82 19.45 12.61 -5.14
CA ILE A 82 19.19 11.21 -5.54
C ILE A 82 19.52 10.25 -4.40
N ALA A 83 20.63 10.48 -3.68
CA ALA A 83 21.01 9.61 -2.57
C ALA A 83 19.99 9.62 -1.41
N TYR A 84 19.37 10.77 -1.12
CA TYR A 84 18.28 10.88 -0.14
C TYR A 84 17.00 10.23 -0.65
N GLU A 85 16.62 10.49 -1.90
CA GLU A 85 15.45 9.86 -2.54
C GLU A 85 15.56 8.32 -2.53
N MET A 86 16.74 7.77 -2.78
CA MET A 86 17.00 6.32 -2.67
C MET A 86 16.87 5.79 -1.24
N VAL A 87 17.19 6.59 -0.21
CA VAL A 87 16.99 6.17 1.18
C VAL A 87 15.51 6.22 1.55
N ASP A 88 14.80 7.26 1.14
CA ASP A 88 13.36 7.39 1.38
C ASP A 88 12.61 6.24 0.71
N GLU A 89 12.88 5.97 -0.57
CA GLU A 89 12.31 4.83 -1.31
C GLU A 89 12.65 3.50 -0.64
N ALA A 90 13.89 3.34 -0.18
CA ALA A 90 14.32 2.12 0.49
C ALA A 90 13.67 1.93 1.86
N TRP A 91 13.42 3.02 2.57
CA TRP A 91 12.71 3.03 3.84
C TRP A 91 11.25 2.63 3.64
N ASP A 92 10.58 3.26 2.66
CA ASP A 92 9.19 3.01 2.33
C ASP A 92 8.98 1.58 1.82
N SER A 93 9.91 1.09 1.00
CA SER A 93 9.90 -0.26 0.45
C SER A 93 10.46 -1.33 1.39
N CYS A 94 10.91 -0.96 2.59
CA CYS A 94 11.53 -1.86 3.57
C CYS A 94 12.66 -2.72 2.97
N LEU A 95 13.53 -2.11 2.15
CA LEU A 95 14.59 -2.82 1.44
C LEU A 95 15.63 -3.37 2.41
N THR A 96 15.93 -4.67 2.27
CA THR A 96 16.85 -5.38 3.16
C THR A 96 18.30 -5.28 2.70
N LEU A 97 19.23 -5.72 3.55
CA LEU A 97 20.65 -5.80 3.18
C LEU A 97 20.90 -6.68 1.95
N ASP A 98 20.11 -7.74 1.76
CA ASP A 98 20.23 -8.67 0.63
C ASP A 98 19.95 -7.95 -0.70
N TYR A 99 18.97 -7.04 -0.71
CA TYR A 99 18.69 -6.19 -1.86
C TYR A 99 19.92 -5.35 -2.25
N TRP A 100 20.55 -4.70 -1.27
CA TRP A 100 21.75 -3.88 -1.54
C TRP A 100 22.93 -4.72 -2.03
N SER A 101 23.09 -5.94 -1.52
CA SER A 101 24.09 -6.88 -2.04
C SER A 101 23.86 -7.17 -3.53
N ASP A 102 22.62 -7.44 -3.92
CA ASP A 102 22.26 -7.70 -5.31
C ASP A 102 22.45 -6.47 -6.21
N VAL A 103 22.03 -5.28 -5.75
CA VAL A 103 22.26 -4.00 -6.46
C VAL A 103 23.74 -3.77 -6.74
N ILE A 104 24.59 -3.95 -5.73
CA ILE A 104 26.03 -3.77 -5.88
C ILE A 104 26.61 -4.82 -6.83
N ASN A 105 26.18 -6.08 -6.75
CA ASN A 105 26.67 -7.14 -7.63
C ASN A 105 26.26 -6.90 -9.09
N ASN A 106 25.05 -6.41 -9.33
CA ASN A 106 24.56 -6.04 -10.66
C ASN A 106 25.31 -4.83 -11.23
N HIS A 107 25.55 -3.79 -10.41
CA HIS A 107 26.34 -2.63 -10.82
C HIS A 107 27.75 -3.02 -11.26
N ARG A 108 28.38 -3.97 -10.56
CA ARG A 108 29.70 -4.50 -10.93
C ARG A 108 29.69 -5.28 -12.23
N ALA A 109 28.62 -6.03 -12.51
CA ALA A 109 28.51 -6.78 -13.76
C ALA A 109 28.45 -5.84 -14.97
N SER A 110 27.83 -4.66 -14.80
CA SER A 110 27.75 -3.64 -15.85
C SER A 110 29.12 -3.04 -16.19
N ASP A 111 29.91 -2.66 -15.17
CA ASP A 111 31.23 -2.02 -15.34
C ASP A 111 32.25 -2.88 -16.11
N HIS A 112 32.06 -4.21 -16.14
CA HIS A 112 32.98 -5.13 -16.79
C HIS A 112 32.59 -5.48 -18.24
N SER A 113 31.43 -5.03 -18.72
CA SER A 113 30.93 -5.41 -20.06
C SER A 113 31.58 -4.64 -21.22
N ASP A 114 32.23 -3.50 -20.96
CA ASP A 114 32.79 -2.63 -22.01
C ASP A 114 34.24 -2.94 -22.43
N THR A 115 34.83 -4.05 -21.96
CA THR A 115 36.17 -4.46 -22.39
C THR A 115 36.12 -5.62 -23.36
N THR A 116 35.42 -5.47 -24.49
CA THR A 116 35.61 -6.39 -25.63
C THR A 116 37.01 -6.16 -26.22
N PRO A 117 37.90 -7.17 -26.24
CA PRO A 117 39.17 -7.04 -26.94
C PRO A 117 38.89 -6.93 -28.44
N THR A 118 39.30 -5.80 -29.02
CA THR A 118 39.29 -5.53 -30.46
C THR A 118 40.08 -6.61 -31.20
N SER A 119 39.38 -7.68 -31.58
CA SER A 119 39.87 -8.71 -32.48
C SER A 119 39.78 -8.18 -33.91
N ASN A 120 40.92 -7.70 -34.42
CA ASN A 120 41.14 -7.46 -35.84
C ASN A 120 40.86 -8.75 -36.63
N GLY A 121 39.71 -8.81 -37.29
CA GLY A 121 39.28 -9.96 -38.10
C GLY A 121 38.43 -9.48 -39.26
N SER A 122 39.09 -8.94 -40.26
CA SER A 122 38.60 -8.72 -41.62
C SER A 122 37.84 -9.95 -42.15
N LEU A 123 36.60 -9.76 -42.64
CA LEU A 123 36.13 -10.08 -43.99
C LEU A 123 34.59 -9.95 -44.08
N SER A 124 34.13 -9.12 -45.02
CA SER A 124 32.77 -9.07 -45.57
C SER A 124 32.33 -10.44 -46.13
N PRO A 125 31.01 -10.71 -46.33
CA PRO A 125 30.33 -10.17 -47.51
C PRO A 125 28.84 -9.80 -47.33
N ASP A 126 28.45 -8.75 -48.04
CA ASP A 126 27.25 -8.54 -48.84
C ASP A 126 26.03 -9.45 -48.57
N THR A 127 24.93 -8.83 -48.16
CA THR A 127 23.59 -9.37 -48.44
C THR A 127 22.63 -8.21 -48.69
N ASP A 128 22.46 -7.91 -49.97
CA ASP A 128 21.33 -7.18 -50.52
C ASP A 128 20.03 -7.88 -50.12
N SER A 129 19.11 -7.15 -49.51
CA SER A 129 17.71 -7.56 -49.48
C SER A 129 16.82 -6.33 -49.47
N GLU A 130 16.64 -5.79 -50.68
CA GLU A 130 15.47 -5.00 -51.05
C GLU A 130 14.21 -5.83 -50.79
N SER A 131 13.22 -5.27 -50.10
CA SER A 131 11.77 -5.45 -50.34
C SER A 131 10.99 -4.69 -49.27
N ASP A 132 10.57 -3.47 -49.63
CA ASP A 132 9.33 -2.87 -49.15
C ASP A 132 8.15 -3.82 -49.42
N PRO A 133 7.11 -3.77 -48.58
CA PRO A 133 5.84 -3.37 -49.15
C PRO A 133 5.14 -2.28 -48.32
N ASP A 134 4.80 -1.22 -49.05
CA ASP A 134 3.72 -0.26 -48.83
C ASP A 134 2.68 -0.71 -47.79
N PHE A 135 2.69 -0.02 -46.64
CA PHE A 135 1.55 0.03 -45.73
C PHE A 135 0.99 1.45 -45.79
N ASP A 136 0.14 1.65 -46.79
CA ASP A 136 -0.62 2.87 -47.01
C ASP A 136 -1.68 3.07 -45.91
N GLU A 137 -1.70 4.31 -45.41
CA GLU A 137 -2.89 5.12 -45.10
C GLU A 137 -3.89 4.58 -44.04
N ASP A 138 -3.80 5.12 -42.80
CA ASP A 138 -5.00 5.49 -42.00
C ASP A 138 -4.73 6.34 -40.71
N ASP A 139 -3.66 7.16 -40.65
CA ASP A 139 -3.35 7.99 -39.45
C ASP A 139 -3.79 9.47 -39.53
N ASP A 140 -4.76 9.81 -40.40
CA ASP A 140 -5.14 11.20 -40.68
C ASP A 140 -6.37 11.72 -39.91
N ASP A 141 -7.02 10.89 -39.09
CA ASP A 141 -8.21 11.30 -38.35
C ASP A 141 -7.90 11.93 -36.99
N ASP A 142 -6.79 11.55 -36.35
CA ASP A 142 -6.36 12.13 -35.06
C ASP A 142 -5.82 13.56 -35.22
N ILE A 143 -5.14 13.84 -36.33
CA ILE A 143 -4.66 15.20 -36.68
C ILE A 143 -5.82 16.15 -37.00
N LYS A 144 -6.93 15.64 -37.57
CA LYS A 144 -8.14 16.45 -37.80
C LYS A 144 -8.83 16.79 -36.49
N LEU A 145 -8.88 15.85 -35.53
CA LEU A 145 -9.47 16.09 -34.21
C LEU A 145 -8.67 17.14 -33.43
N ALA A 146 -7.34 17.06 -33.44
CA ALA A 146 -6.46 18.04 -32.80
C ALA A 146 -6.62 19.47 -33.38
N LYS A 147 -6.81 19.60 -34.70
CA LYS A 147 -7.08 20.90 -35.34
C LYS A 147 -8.45 21.50 -35.00
N ILE A 148 -9.44 20.67 -34.70
CA ILE A 148 -10.78 21.14 -34.28
C ILE A 148 -10.72 21.66 -32.84
N ILE A 149 -10.04 20.95 -31.94
CA ILE A 149 -9.87 21.35 -30.54
C ILE A 149 -9.06 22.65 -30.44
N SER A 150 -7.95 22.75 -31.18
CA SER A 150 -7.09 23.95 -31.17
C SER A 150 -7.79 25.21 -31.71
N LYS A 151 -8.79 25.06 -32.60
CA LYS A 151 -9.62 26.19 -33.07
C LYS A 151 -10.73 26.60 -32.11
N ALA A 152 -11.16 25.71 -31.20
CA ALA A 152 -12.17 26.03 -30.19
C ALA A 152 -11.59 26.90 -29.06
N GLU A 153 -10.32 26.69 -28.70
CA GLU A 153 -9.66 27.44 -27.61
C GLU A 153 -9.23 28.86 -28.00
N ALA A 154 -8.95 29.12 -29.28
CA ALA A 154 -8.53 30.44 -29.74
C ALA A 154 -9.63 31.53 -29.71
N LYS A 155 -10.88 31.19 -29.40
CA LYS A 155 -12.00 32.15 -29.32
C LYS A 155 -12.37 32.57 -27.88
N GLY A 156 -11.64 32.10 -26.87
CA GLY A 156 -11.94 32.36 -25.47
C GLY A 156 -11.00 33.36 -24.80
N LYS A 157 -11.43 34.64 -24.74
CA LYS A 157 -11.10 35.64 -23.70
C LYS A 157 -9.68 36.25 -23.70
N LYS A 158 -9.67 37.59 -23.85
CA LYS A 158 -8.52 38.48 -23.64
C LYS A 158 -8.02 38.40 -22.19
N PRO A 159 -6.71 38.25 -21.93
CA PRO A 159 -6.17 38.41 -20.59
C PRO A 159 -6.13 39.90 -20.20
N VAL A 160 -6.76 40.21 -19.06
CA VAL A 160 -6.64 41.49 -18.37
C VAL A 160 -5.26 41.53 -17.71
N SER A 161 -4.45 42.50 -18.12
CA SER A 161 -3.14 42.81 -17.54
C SER A 161 -3.28 43.28 -16.09
N LEU A 162 -2.85 42.47 -15.13
CA LEU A 162 -2.61 42.88 -13.76
C LEU A 162 -1.11 43.10 -13.57
N LYS A 163 -0.75 44.36 -13.29
CA LYS A 163 0.61 44.79 -12.94
C LYS A 163 0.92 44.38 -11.50
N LEU A 164 1.99 43.60 -11.31
CA LEU A 164 2.60 43.38 -10.00
C LEU A 164 3.41 44.62 -9.57
N PRO A 165 3.33 45.06 -8.30
CA PRO A 165 4.23 46.05 -7.74
C PRO A 165 5.52 45.41 -7.21
N THR A 166 6.62 46.11 -7.46
CA THR A 166 7.99 45.85 -7.02
C THR A 166 8.14 45.96 -5.50
N PRO A 167 8.87 45.05 -4.82
CA PRO A 167 9.21 45.25 -3.41
C PRO A 167 10.40 46.20 -3.26
N GLN A 168 10.20 47.21 -2.41
CA GLN A 168 11.21 48.18 -1.98
C GLN A 168 12.20 47.55 -0.99
N THR A 169 13.47 47.88 -1.21
CA THR A 169 14.58 47.66 -0.30
C THR A 169 14.55 48.69 0.84
N SER A 170 14.66 48.22 2.08
CA SER A 170 15.04 49.08 3.22
C SER A 170 16.06 48.37 4.11
N SER A 171 17.26 48.96 4.11
CA SER A 171 18.28 48.91 5.17
C SER A 171 17.65 49.39 6.51
N THR A 172 18.15 49.23 7.73
CA THR A 172 19.48 49.13 8.36
C THR A 172 19.18 48.78 9.84
N LYS A 173 20.04 47.99 10.54
CA LYS A 173 20.77 48.48 11.74
C LYS A 173 21.54 47.37 12.46
N LYS A 174 22.79 47.72 12.73
CA LYS A 174 23.78 47.09 13.60
C LYS A 174 23.23 46.87 15.01
N GLN A 175 23.49 45.71 15.60
CA GLN A 175 23.92 45.66 16.99
C GLN A 175 25.05 44.63 17.16
N LYS A 176 26.10 45.15 17.76
CA LYS A 176 27.39 44.59 18.13
C LYS A 176 27.27 44.27 19.62
N LEU A 177 27.73 43.11 20.08
CA LEU A 177 28.42 42.90 21.36
C LEU A 177 28.90 41.44 21.44
N SER A 178 30.20 41.27 21.63
CA SER A 178 30.92 40.05 21.99
C SER A 178 31.15 40.06 23.53
N PRO A 179 32.06 39.24 24.10
CA PRO A 179 32.15 37.78 24.22
C PRO A 179 32.27 37.37 25.71
N LEU A 180 32.44 36.08 26.05
CA LEU A 180 33.32 35.49 27.11
C LEU A 180 32.81 34.10 27.57
N VAL A 181 33.64 33.04 27.49
CA VAL A 181 34.24 32.27 28.63
C VAL A 181 33.29 31.19 29.20
N SER A 182 33.66 29.95 29.53
CA SER A 182 34.94 29.23 29.59
C SER A 182 34.72 27.70 29.57
N SER A 183 35.75 27.00 29.09
CA SER A 183 36.33 25.73 29.58
C SER A 183 35.80 25.14 30.92
N VAL A 184 35.48 23.83 30.94
CA VAL A 184 35.99 22.80 31.89
C VAL A 184 35.72 21.38 31.33
N SER A 185 36.79 20.63 31.07
CA SER A 185 36.92 19.16 31.32
C SER A 185 37.91 19.02 32.51
N PRO A 186 38.23 17.87 33.15
CA PRO A 186 37.96 16.46 32.79
C PRO A 186 37.68 15.51 34.01
N THR A 187 37.45 14.21 33.77
CA THR A 187 37.87 13.05 34.60
C THR A 187 37.36 11.77 33.91
N SER A 188 38.14 10.97 33.19
CA SER A 188 39.23 10.06 33.63
C SER A 188 38.80 9.14 34.77
N TYR A 189 38.31 7.94 34.41
CA TYR A 189 38.36 6.75 35.24
C TYR A 189 38.96 5.61 34.40
N ASP A 190 40.19 5.25 34.78
CA ASP A 190 40.80 3.96 34.49
C ASP A 190 40.12 2.88 35.33
N SER A 191 39.78 1.73 34.72
CA SER A 191 40.04 0.44 35.37
C SER A 191 40.02 -0.73 34.36
N PRO A 192 40.96 -1.69 34.45
CA PRO A 192 41.15 -2.77 33.49
C PRO A 192 40.60 -4.14 33.98
N PHE A 193 40.75 -5.17 33.13
CA PHE A 193 40.43 -6.61 33.32
C PHE A 193 38.98 -6.99 33.00
N SER A 194 38.66 -8.00 32.18
CA SER A 194 39.31 -9.31 32.01
C SER A 194 39.17 -9.88 30.59
N LYS A 195 40.26 -10.45 30.09
CA LYS A 195 40.27 -11.42 28.97
C LYS A 195 39.60 -12.72 29.43
N SER A 196 38.67 -13.24 28.65
CA SER A 196 38.38 -14.67 28.65
C SER A 196 38.48 -15.21 27.22
N GLU A 197 39.45 -16.10 27.04
CA GLU A 197 39.65 -16.93 25.85
C GLU A 197 38.47 -17.91 25.75
N ILE A 198 37.82 -17.96 24.58
CA ILE A 198 36.95 -19.06 24.21
C ILE A 198 37.51 -19.68 22.93
N THR A 199 37.89 -20.94 23.06
CA THR A 199 38.38 -21.85 22.02
C THR A 199 37.24 -22.29 21.09
N PRO A 200 37.48 -22.50 19.78
CA PRO A 200 36.43 -22.89 18.84
C PRO A 200 36.18 -24.41 18.91
N ARG A 201 34.91 -24.79 19.13
CA ARG A 201 34.46 -26.18 19.14
C ARG A 201 34.10 -26.64 17.73
N GLN A 202 34.56 -27.85 17.42
CA GLN A 202 34.52 -28.49 16.11
C GLN A 202 33.11 -28.74 15.55
N ARG A 203 33.07 -28.57 14.23
CA ARG A 203 32.03 -28.87 13.23
C ARG A 203 31.71 -30.38 13.21
N VAL A 204 30.43 -30.74 13.32
CA VAL A 204 29.90 -32.05 12.90
C VAL A 204 28.68 -31.80 12.03
N ALA A 205 28.78 -32.17 10.76
CA ALA A 205 27.69 -32.13 9.79
C ALA A 205 26.83 -33.39 9.89
N PRO A 206 25.51 -33.30 9.67
CA PRO A 206 24.72 -34.44 9.22
C PRO A 206 24.28 -34.27 7.76
N SER A 207 24.62 -35.29 6.99
CA SER A 207 24.12 -35.60 5.65
C SER A 207 22.58 -35.71 5.67
N ILE A 208 21.90 -34.88 4.87
CA ILE A 208 20.47 -35.03 4.60
C ILE A 208 20.29 -35.51 3.16
N ARG A 209 19.63 -36.66 3.06
CA ARG A 209 19.34 -37.46 1.89
C ARG A 209 18.05 -36.94 1.24
N SER A 210 18.19 -36.28 0.09
CA SER A 210 17.08 -35.82 -0.74
C SER A 210 16.33 -37.01 -1.36
N LYS A 211 15.02 -37.07 -1.16
CA LYS A 211 14.10 -37.91 -1.94
C LYS A 211 13.23 -36.98 -2.79
N GLU A 212 13.44 -37.02 -4.10
CA GLU A 212 12.53 -36.45 -5.09
C GLU A 212 11.22 -37.26 -5.14
N PRO A 213 10.08 -36.60 -5.37
CA PRO A 213 8.93 -37.25 -5.98
C PRO A 213 8.66 -36.70 -7.40
N ASN A 214 8.45 -37.68 -8.28
CA ASN A 214 8.04 -37.61 -9.68
C ASN A 214 7.08 -36.47 -10.06
N ARG A 215 7.51 -35.70 -11.07
CA ARG A 215 6.72 -34.69 -11.78
C ARG A 215 5.99 -35.35 -12.95
N SER A 216 4.68 -35.60 -12.81
CA SER A 216 3.82 -36.07 -13.90
C SER A 216 3.40 -34.89 -14.79
N LYS A 217 3.63 -35.06 -16.10
CA LYS A 217 3.26 -34.12 -17.18
C LYS A 217 1.78 -34.30 -17.53
N ASN A 218 1.03 -33.20 -17.63
CA ASN A 218 -0.16 -33.09 -18.46
C ASN A 218 -0.50 -31.60 -18.64
N ASN A 219 0.03 -31.00 -19.70
CA ASN A 219 -0.36 -29.67 -20.17
C ASN A 219 -1.33 -29.83 -21.34
N ARG A 220 -2.54 -29.33 -21.20
CA ARG A 220 -3.48 -29.08 -22.30
C ARG A 220 -3.92 -27.62 -22.19
N PRO A 221 -3.75 -26.78 -23.22
CA PRO A 221 -4.11 -25.37 -23.12
C PRO A 221 -5.64 -25.22 -23.22
N ALA A 222 -6.23 -24.51 -22.27
CA ALA A 222 -7.61 -24.05 -22.32
C ALA A 222 -7.66 -22.64 -22.93
N LEU A 223 -8.68 -22.41 -23.77
CA LEU A 223 -8.98 -21.15 -24.45
C LEU A 223 -9.40 -20.05 -23.45
N PRO A 224 -9.12 -18.76 -23.72
CA PRO A 224 -9.48 -17.65 -22.87
C PRO A 224 -10.91 -17.17 -23.18
N GLY A 225 -11.79 -17.16 -22.18
CA GLY A 225 -13.15 -16.62 -22.38
C GLY A 225 -14.16 -16.83 -21.25
N THR A 226 -13.74 -16.98 -20.00
CA THR A 226 -14.71 -17.04 -18.89
C THR A 226 -14.13 -16.33 -17.66
N LEU A 227 -14.79 -15.24 -17.26
CA LEU A 227 -14.54 -14.50 -16.02
C LEU A 227 -14.66 -15.43 -14.81
N PRO A 228 -13.94 -15.15 -13.71
CA PRO A 228 -13.66 -16.15 -12.68
C PRO A 228 -14.88 -16.41 -11.79
N GLU A 229 -15.52 -17.56 -11.92
CA GLU A 229 -16.48 -18.11 -10.95
C GLU A 229 -15.77 -18.71 -9.71
N MET A 230 -14.43 -18.67 -9.72
CA MET A 230 -13.57 -19.36 -8.74
C MET A 230 -13.37 -18.59 -7.43
N TRP A 231 -13.55 -17.26 -7.43
CA TRP A 231 -13.35 -16.43 -6.23
C TRP A 231 -14.58 -16.47 -5.31
N GLU A 232 -15.80 -16.42 -5.87
CA GLU A 232 -17.06 -16.52 -5.10
C GLU A 232 -17.14 -17.84 -4.31
N SER A 233 -16.70 -18.95 -4.90
CA SER A 233 -16.76 -20.28 -4.25
C SER A 233 -15.75 -20.47 -3.12
N LYS A 234 -14.59 -19.80 -3.18
CA LYS A 234 -13.61 -19.79 -2.07
C LYS A 234 -14.06 -18.84 -0.95
N HIS A 235 -14.62 -17.69 -1.32
CA HIS A 235 -15.10 -16.70 -0.38
C HIS A 235 -16.31 -17.20 0.43
N LEU A 236 -17.31 -17.82 -0.23
CA LEU A 236 -18.46 -18.41 0.45
C LEU A 236 -18.08 -19.54 1.43
N LYS A 237 -17.07 -20.36 1.09
CA LYS A 237 -16.56 -21.41 2.01
C LYS A 237 -15.77 -20.83 3.19
N ALA A 238 -15.03 -19.75 2.97
CA ALA A 238 -14.35 -19.03 4.05
C ALA A 238 -15.37 -18.35 4.98
N MET A 239 -16.42 -17.73 4.43
CA MET A 239 -17.54 -17.16 5.17
C MET A 239 -18.31 -18.21 5.97
N ASP A 240 -18.68 -19.35 5.37
CA ASP A 240 -19.34 -20.44 6.08
C ASP A 240 -18.45 -21.06 7.15
N SER A 241 -17.15 -21.19 6.89
CA SER A 241 -16.17 -21.65 7.89
C SER A 241 -16.06 -20.67 9.05
N TRP A 242 -16.09 -19.35 8.79
CA TRP A 242 -16.03 -18.30 9.80
C TRP A 242 -17.31 -18.24 10.65
N LEU A 243 -18.48 -18.27 9.99
CA LEU A 243 -19.79 -18.41 10.66
C LEU A 243 -19.90 -19.74 11.43
N SER A 244 -19.17 -20.77 11.01
CA SER A 244 -19.10 -22.08 11.65
C SER A 244 -17.95 -22.23 12.66
N VAL A 245 -17.08 -21.23 12.85
CA VAL A 245 -16.13 -21.22 13.98
C VAL A 245 -16.98 -21.20 15.24
N LYS A 246 -17.18 -22.40 15.80
CA LYS A 246 -17.95 -22.62 17.02
C LYS A 246 -17.47 -21.62 18.06
N ARG A 247 -18.39 -20.73 18.44
CA ARG A 247 -18.36 -19.86 19.63
C ARG A 247 -17.44 -20.48 20.68
N LYS A 248 -16.23 -19.95 20.82
CA LYS A 248 -15.55 -19.95 22.12
C LYS A 248 -16.00 -18.66 22.79
N PRO A 249 -17.09 -18.67 23.59
CA PRO A 249 -17.50 -17.49 24.37
C PRO A 249 -16.40 -17.02 25.34
N ALA A 250 -15.39 -17.87 25.60
CA ALA A 250 -14.35 -17.64 26.59
C ALA A 250 -13.59 -16.30 26.43
N PHE A 251 -13.34 -15.78 25.22
CA PHE A 251 -12.52 -14.56 25.12
C PHE A 251 -13.30 -13.26 25.33
N SER A 252 -14.58 -13.24 24.92
CA SER A 252 -15.46 -12.09 25.16
C SER A 252 -15.96 -12.05 26.60
N GLU A 253 -16.19 -13.21 27.25
CA GLU A 253 -16.45 -13.27 28.69
C GLU A 253 -15.20 -12.90 29.48
N PHE A 254 -14.01 -13.36 29.08
CA PHE A 254 -12.75 -12.94 29.71
C PHE A 254 -12.48 -11.44 29.54
N TYR A 255 -12.98 -10.80 28.48
CA TYR A 255 -12.85 -9.35 28.28
C TYR A 255 -13.95 -8.53 28.93
N GLN A 256 -15.20 -9.01 29.03
CA GLN A 256 -16.18 -8.33 29.88
C GLN A 256 -15.85 -8.52 31.36
N ASP A 257 -15.33 -9.68 31.77
CA ASP A 257 -14.71 -9.86 33.08
C ASP A 257 -13.44 -9.04 33.19
N ALA A 258 -12.54 -8.98 32.21
CA ALA A 258 -11.34 -8.14 32.32
C ALA A 258 -11.67 -6.65 32.27
N LYS A 259 -12.65 -6.18 31.52
CA LYS A 259 -13.11 -4.78 31.45
C LYS A 259 -13.96 -4.41 32.66
N ALA A 260 -14.70 -5.34 33.25
CA ALA A 260 -15.44 -5.14 34.51
C ALA A 260 -14.56 -5.36 35.77
N THR A 261 -13.49 -6.15 35.66
CA THR A 261 -12.43 -6.32 36.68
C THR A 261 -11.36 -5.25 36.54
N MET A 262 -11.19 -4.66 35.34
CA MET A 262 -10.55 -3.37 35.08
C MET A 262 -11.50 -2.24 35.50
N LEU A 263 -11.95 -2.31 36.76
CA LEU A 263 -11.97 -1.07 37.53
C LEU A 263 -10.59 -0.40 37.37
N PRO A 264 -10.50 0.93 37.41
CA PRO A 264 -9.22 1.62 37.48
C PRO A 264 -8.54 1.21 38.79
N ILE A 265 -7.93 0.03 38.78
CA ILE A 265 -6.89 -0.34 39.70
C ILE A 265 -5.77 0.57 39.23
N ASP A 266 -5.60 1.70 39.91
CA ASP A 266 -4.46 2.63 39.80
C ASP A 266 -3.10 1.94 40.11
N GLY A 267 -3.03 0.61 39.97
CA GLY A 267 -1.87 -0.23 40.16
C GLY A 267 -1.33 -0.71 38.82
N GLU A 268 -0.29 -0.03 38.36
CA GLU A 268 0.83 -0.52 37.54
C GLU A 268 0.51 -1.63 36.52
N MET A 269 -0.41 -1.38 35.58
CA MET A 269 -0.59 -2.24 34.40
C MET A 269 0.71 -2.41 33.58
N ASP A 270 1.62 -1.45 33.73
CA ASP A 270 2.93 -1.44 33.09
C ASP A 270 3.85 -2.58 33.54
N GLN A 271 3.52 -3.34 34.59
CA GLN A 271 4.34 -4.46 35.10
C GLN A 271 3.93 -5.85 34.55
N HIS A 272 2.88 -5.92 33.73
CA HIS A 272 2.42 -7.21 33.20
C HIS A 272 3.23 -7.64 31.98
N SER A 273 4.14 -8.59 32.18
CA SER A 273 4.96 -9.21 31.13
C SER A 273 4.17 -9.98 30.06
N GLU A 274 2.87 -10.19 30.27
CA GLU A 274 1.96 -10.86 29.33
C GLU A 274 1.26 -9.88 28.37
N LEU A 275 1.43 -8.57 28.55
CA LEU A 275 0.81 -7.53 27.75
C LEU A 275 1.86 -6.74 26.96
N VAL A 276 1.48 -6.32 25.76
CA VAL A 276 2.22 -5.38 24.91
C VAL A 276 1.49 -4.04 24.95
N LYS A 277 2.20 -3.00 25.34
CA LYS A 277 1.74 -1.62 25.42
C LYS A 277 1.91 -0.93 24.07
N PHE A 278 0.82 -0.48 23.48
CA PHE A 278 0.79 0.38 22.30
C PHE A 278 0.53 1.81 22.75
N VAL A 279 1.39 2.75 22.36
CA VAL A 279 1.22 4.19 22.66
C VAL A 279 0.78 4.91 21.40
N ILE A 280 -0.44 5.44 21.40
CA ILE A 280 -1.12 5.89 20.19
C ILE A 280 -1.43 7.38 20.24
N GLY A 281 -1.16 8.06 19.12
CA GLY A 281 -1.45 9.46 18.88
C GLY A 281 -0.58 10.41 19.69
N GLN A 282 -0.73 11.70 19.42
CA GLN A 282 -0.04 12.79 20.15
C GLN A 282 -0.41 12.83 21.64
N GLN A 283 -1.61 12.35 21.98
CA GLN A 283 -2.09 12.25 23.35
C GLN A 283 -1.48 11.08 24.13
N LYS A 284 -0.73 10.20 23.44
CA LYS A 284 -0.11 9.00 24.02
C LYS A 284 -1.12 8.12 24.74
N ARG A 285 -2.30 7.90 24.15
CA ARG A 285 -3.30 6.98 24.71
C ARG A 285 -2.76 5.56 24.64
N GLU A 286 -2.82 4.85 25.75
CA GLU A 286 -2.19 3.54 25.91
C GLU A 286 -3.19 2.43 25.70
N PHE A 287 -2.82 1.43 24.90
CA PHE A 287 -3.61 0.23 24.63
C PHE A 287 -2.79 -1.00 25.01
N TYR A 288 -3.35 -1.88 25.81
CA TYR A 288 -2.68 -3.10 26.26
C TYR A 288 -3.26 -4.31 25.54
N ILE A 289 -2.42 -5.03 24.80
CA ILE A 289 -2.82 -6.18 23.98
C ILE A 289 -2.05 -7.43 24.44
N PRO A 290 -2.69 -8.60 24.60
CA PRO A 290 -1.98 -9.81 25.02
C PRO A 290 -0.82 -10.14 24.09
N LYS A 291 0.38 -10.33 24.66
CA LYS A 291 1.60 -10.67 23.91
C LYS A 291 1.41 -11.94 23.08
N ALA A 292 0.70 -12.93 23.62
CA ALA A 292 0.36 -14.15 22.89
C ALA A 292 -0.53 -13.92 21.65
N ALA A 293 -1.25 -12.80 21.55
CA ALA A 293 -2.00 -12.43 20.35
C ALA A 293 -1.12 -11.68 19.33
N ILE A 294 -0.17 -10.88 19.81
CA ILE A 294 0.83 -10.20 18.97
C ILE A 294 1.81 -11.20 18.37
N ASP A 295 2.36 -12.11 19.19
CA ASP A 295 3.33 -13.14 18.78
C ASP A 295 2.79 -14.13 17.74
N LYS A 296 1.46 -14.26 17.62
CA LYS A 296 0.82 -15.13 16.61
C LYS A 296 0.82 -14.53 15.20
N ARG A 297 1.18 -13.26 15.07
CA ARG A 297 1.05 -12.51 13.83
C ARG A 297 2.43 -12.16 13.30
N ASP A 298 2.73 -12.73 12.15
CA ASP A 298 4.07 -12.71 11.57
C ASP A 298 4.57 -11.28 11.31
N TYR A 299 3.68 -10.34 11.01
CA TYR A 299 4.06 -8.95 10.74
C TYR A 299 4.56 -8.17 11.97
N PHE A 300 4.28 -8.64 13.20
CA PHE A 300 4.94 -8.10 14.42
C PHE A 300 6.24 -8.82 14.77
N SER A 301 6.46 -10.03 14.25
CA SER A 301 7.64 -10.84 14.52
C SER A 301 8.67 -10.81 13.39
N SER A 302 8.28 -10.31 12.22
CA SER A 302 9.10 -10.32 11.02
C SER A 302 10.34 -9.48 11.21
N ARG A 303 11.50 -10.03 10.87
CA ARG A 303 12.77 -9.28 10.93
C ARG A 303 12.83 -8.08 10.01
N THR A 304 11.98 -8.06 8.98
CA THR A 304 11.99 -7.01 7.96
C THR A 304 11.13 -5.81 8.34
N VAL A 305 10.14 -5.98 9.22
CA VAL A 305 9.12 -4.94 9.51
C VAL A 305 8.85 -4.77 11.01
N GLY A 306 9.04 -5.81 11.84
CA GLY A 306 8.50 -5.86 13.20
C GLY A 306 9.47 -6.25 14.32
N SER A 307 10.61 -6.89 14.05
CA SER A 307 11.45 -7.45 15.14
C SER A 307 12.05 -6.41 16.08
N ASP A 308 12.14 -5.15 15.66
CA ASP A 308 12.66 -4.06 16.49
C ASP A 308 11.53 -3.17 17.06
N CYS A 309 10.27 -3.45 16.72
CA CYS A 309 9.14 -2.66 17.18
C CYS A 309 8.61 -3.12 18.54
N VAL A 310 8.69 -4.42 18.87
CA VAL A 310 8.27 -4.93 20.19
C VAL A 310 9.48 -4.99 21.12
N VAL A 311 9.66 -3.95 21.93
CA VAL A 311 10.82 -3.79 22.82
C VAL A 311 10.50 -4.33 24.21
N ASP A 312 11.39 -5.18 24.73
CA ASP A 312 11.38 -5.60 26.13
C ASP A 312 11.89 -4.44 27.00
N THR A 313 11.00 -3.85 27.79
CA THR A 313 11.32 -2.85 28.79
C THR A 313 11.40 -3.52 30.16
N CYS A 314 12.10 -2.91 31.12
CA CYS A 314 12.18 -3.47 32.47
C CYS A 314 10.81 -3.65 33.16
N THR A 315 9.76 -3.02 32.64
CA THR A 315 8.40 -3.11 33.17
C THR A 315 7.52 -4.06 32.35
N GLY A 316 7.75 -4.20 31.03
CA GLY A 316 6.97 -5.11 30.20
C GLY A 316 7.30 -4.96 28.72
N TRP A 317 6.37 -5.28 27.83
CA TRP A 317 6.61 -5.14 26.39
C TRP A 317 5.98 -3.85 25.88
N THR A 318 6.70 -3.09 25.06
CA THR A 318 6.16 -1.88 24.41
C THR A 318 6.32 -2.00 22.91
N TYR A 319 5.23 -1.79 22.18
CA TYR A 319 5.27 -1.63 20.74
C TYR A 319 5.58 -0.17 20.39
N GLN A 320 6.71 0.05 19.73
CA GLN A 320 7.20 1.36 19.32
C GLN A 320 7.38 1.38 17.81
N ARG A 321 6.57 2.21 17.15
CA ARG A 321 6.72 2.54 15.73
C ARG A 321 6.34 3.99 15.52
N ARG A 322 7.07 4.71 14.65
CA ARG A 322 6.83 6.15 14.42
C ARG A 322 5.40 6.42 13.92
N CYS A 323 4.83 5.54 13.11
CA CYS A 323 3.46 5.68 12.61
C CYS A 323 2.39 5.71 13.73
N CYS A 324 2.67 5.11 14.90
CA CYS A 324 1.74 5.11 16.03
C CYS A 324 1.43 6.52 16.57
N GLU A 325 2.35 7.47 16.40
CA GLU A 325 2.15 8.87 16.81
C GLU A 325 1.12 9.61 15.95
N ASN A 326 0.92 9.14 14.70
CA ASN A 326 0.03 9.74 13.72
C ASN A 326 -1.39 9.15 13.76
N PHE A 327 -1.58 8.01 14.43
CA PHE A 327 -2.89 7.36 14.50
C PHE A 327 -3.82 8.12 15.45
N GLU A 328 -5.08 8.26 15.02
CA GLU A 328 -6.15 8.71 15.90
C GLU A 328 -6.47 7.59 16.91
N PRO A 329 -6.46 7.88 18.24
CA PRO A 329 -6.68 6.83 19.22
C PRO A 329 -8.04 6.14 19.13
N ASP A 330 -9.08 6.86 18.69
CA ASP A 330 -10.43 6.31 18.58
C ASP A 330 -10.52 5.32 17.40
N ASP A 331 -9.83 5.60 16.29
CA ASP A 331 -9.71 4.67 15.16
C ASP A 331 -8.89 3.44 15.53
N PHE A 332 -7.82 3.63 16.32
CA PHE A 332 -6.99 2.53 16.79
C PHE A 332 -7.72 1.60 17.77
N GLU A 333 -8.75 2.06 18.48
CA GLU A 333 -9.54 1.22 19.38
C GLU A 333 -10.15 0.02 18.65
N VAL A 334 -10.59 0.23 17.41
CA VAL A 334 -11.12 -0.83 16.52
C VAL A 334 -10.04 -1.86 16.17
N VAL A 335 -8.84 -1.39 15.86
CA VAL A 335 -7.68 -2.25 15.55
C VAL A 335 -7.22 -3.01 16.78
N ALA A 336 -7.20 -2.37 17.95
CA ALA A 336 -6.87 -3.00 19.22
C ALA A 336 -7.86 -4.13 19.54
N GLU A 337 -9.16 -3.92 19.34
CA GLU A 337 -10.19 -4.95 19.51
C GLU A 337 -9.92 -6.17 18.60
N TYR A 338 -9.58 -5.94 17.33
CA TYR A 338 -9.21 -7.00 16.39
C TYR A 338 -7.95 -7.75 16.82
N LEU A 339 -6.91 -7.02 17.22
CA LEU A 339 -5.65 -7.62 17.65
C LEU A 339 -5.86 -8.51 18.88
N GLN A 340 -6.76 -8.13 19.79
CA GLN A 340 -7.11 -8.92 20.96
C GLN A 340 -7.99 -10.12 20.62
N THR A 341 -9.09 -9.91 19.89
CA THR A 341 -10.17 -10.91 19.78
C THR A 341 -10.24 -11.63 18.44
N GLY A 342 -9.56 -11.11 17.41
CA GLY A 342 -9.68 -11.54 16.02
C GLY A 342 -10.91 -10.99 15.30
N ASP A 343 -11.60 -10.00 15.89
CA ASP A 343 -12.81 -9.36 15.38
C ASP A 343 -12.95 -7.95 15.97
N PHE A 344 -13.80 -7.09 15.40
CA PHE A 344 -14.08 -5.74 15.93
C PHE A 344 -15.49 -5.28 15.62
N GLY A 345 -16.12 -4.43 16.44
CA GLY A 345 -17.44 -3.87 16.12
C GLY A 345 -18.59 -4.90 16.04
N CYS A 346 -19.63 -4.59 15.27
CA CYS A 346 -20.85 -5.43 15.23
C CYS A 346 -20.63 -6.72 14.43
N ARG A 347 -21.00 -7.86 15.02
CA ARG A 347 -20.99 -9.19 14.35
C ARG A 347 -22.25 -9.50 13.57
N ILE A 348 -23.38 -9.00 14.06
CA ILE A 348 -24.71 -9.22 13.48
C ILE A 348 -25.34 -7.84 13.33
N PHE A 349 -25.83 -7.54 12.12
CA PHE A 349 -26.45 -6.26 11.81
C PHE A 349 -27.97 -6.37 11.88
N GLU A 350 -28.56 -5.82 12.94
CA GLU A 350 -30.01 -5.79 13.11
C GLU A 350 -30.64 -4.62 12.35
N ASN A 351 -29.87 -3.55 12.09
CA ASN A 351 -30.35 -2.34 11.45
C ASN A 351 -29.30 -1.67 10.54
N ASP A 352 -29.74 -0.74 9.71
CA ASP A 352 -28.89 0.04 8.80
C ASP A 352 -27.86 0.90 9.55
N GLY A 353 -28.19 1.38 10.75
CA GLY A 353 -27.26 2.17 11.56
C GLY A 353 -26.03 1.37 11.99
N GLN A 354 -26.20 0.11 12.41
CA GLN A 354 -25.11 -0.79 12.74
C GLN A 354 -24.26 -1.16 11.52
N ARG A 355 -24.89 -1.36 10.35
CA ARG A 355 -24.17 -1.58 9.08
C ARG A 355 -23.30 -0.38 8.75
N LYS A 356 -23.90 0.82 8.77
CA LYS A 356 -23.20 2.07 8.48
C LYS A 356 -22.03 2.28 9.45
N HIS A 357 -22.27 2.16 10.75
CA HIS A 357 -21.23 2.32 11.75
C HIS A 357 -20.08 1.30 11.59
N THR A 358 -20.40 0.04 11.25
CA THR A 358 -19.36 -0.97 10.98
C THR A 358 -18.58 -0.68 9.71
N PHE A 359 -19.24 -0.12 8.68
CA PHE A 359 -18.57 0.33 7.47
C PHE A 359 -17.61 1.49 7.76
N GLU A 360 -18.02 2.47 8.58
CA GLU A 360 -17.16 3.57 9.05
C GLU A 360 -15.95 3.03 9.84
N GLN A 361 -16.16 2.08 10.75
CA GLN A 361 -15.07 1.41 11.48
C GLN A 361 -14.09 0.68 10.55
N CYS A 362 -14.60 0.05 9.48
CA CYS A 362 -13.75 -0.59 8.46
C CYS A 362 -12.88 0.44 7.72
N ALA A 363 -13.46 1.61 7.38
CA ALA A 363 -12.73 2.69 6.73
C ALA A 363 -11.65 3.29 7.65
N ALA A 364 -11.98 3.53 8.92
CA ALA A 364 -11.04 4.02 9.93
C ALA A 364 -9.88 3.04 10.17
N ALA A 365 -10.18 1.75 10.31
CA ALA A 365 -9.18 0.72 10.55
C ALA A 365 -8.25 0.47 9.35
N TRP A 366 -8.67 0.82 8.12
CA TRP A 366 -7.93 0.52 6.89
C TRP A 366 -6.52 1.12 6.90
N ASN A 367 -6.40 2.43 7.12
CA ASN A 367 -5.10 3.12 7.07
C ASN A 367 -4.14 2.58 8.14
N ILE A 368 -4.66 2.34 9.34
CA ILE A 368 -3.89 1.77 10.45
C ILE A 368 -3.41 0.36 10.08
N ALA A 369 -4.28 -0.45 9.46
CA ALA A 369 -3.92 -1.80 9.03
C ALA A 369 -2.84 -1.81 7.94
N VAL A 370 -2.91 -0.89 6.97
CA VAL A 370 -1.88 -0.70 5.93
C VAL A 370 -0.55 -0.32 6.58
N GLU A 371 -0.54 0.72 7.41
CA GLU A 371 0.66 1.23 8.09
C GLU A 371 1.31 0.17 8.99
N LEU A 372 0.51 -0.62 9.70
CA LEU A 372 1.00 -1.73 10.51
C LEU A 372 1.50 -2.93 9.67
N GLY A 373 1.19 -3.00 8.38
CA GLY A 373 1.41 -4.20 7.57
C GLY A 373 0.54 -5.38 8.01
N ALA A 374 -0.62 -5.09 8.62
CA ALA A 374 -1.53 -6.08 9.19
C ALA A 374 -2.38 -6.75 8.11
N THR A 375 -1.74 -7.63 7.33
CA THR A 375 -2.36 -8.30 6.17
C THR A 375 -3.63 -9.08 6.51
N ASP A 376 -3.66 -9.78 7.66
CA ASP A 376 -4.84 -10.50 8.14
C ASP A 376 -6.01 -9.56 8.45
N LEU A 377 -5.73 -8.40 9.06
CA LEU A 377 -6.72 -7.36 9.33
C LEU A 377 -7.25 -6.75 8.03
N LEU A 378 -6.39 -6.49 7.03
CA LEU A 378 -6.84 -5.98 5.73
C LEU A 378 -7.79 -6.96 5.04
N GLU A 379 -7.47 -8.25 5.02
CA GLU A 379 -8.36 -9.29 4.50
C GLU A 379 -9.68 -9.35 5.28
N PHE A 380 -9.60 -9.22 6.61
CA PHE A 380 -10.78 -9.20 7.47
C PHE A 380 -11.68 -7.98 7.19
N ILE A 381 -11.08 -6.80 6.99
CA ILE A 381 -11.80 -5.58 6.62
C ILE A 381 -12.52 -5.76 5.28
N VAL A 382 -11.85 -6.33 4.26
CA VAL A 382 -12.49 -6.64 2.96
C VAL A 382 -13.74 -7.49 3.14
N MET A 383 -13.61 -8.61 3.84
CA MET A 383 -14.74 -9.51 4.11
C MET A 383 -15.87 -8.77 4.85
N LYS A 384 -15.52 -7.96 5.86
CA LYS A 384 -16.51 -7.25 6.68
C LYS A 384 -17.24 -6.15 5.91
N VAL A 385 -16.55 -5.45 5.01
CA VAL A 385 -17.16 -4.45 4.12
C VAL A 385 -18.18 -5.10 3.19
N GLU A 386 -17.90 -6.27 2.63
CA GLU A 386 -18.90 -6.97 1.82
C GLU A 386 -20.17 -7.33 2.62
N LEU A 387 -20.01 -7.68 3.89
CA LEU A 387 -21.12 -8.00 4.80
C LEU A 387 -21.98 -6.80 5.19
N THR A 388 -21.48 -5.56 5.06
CA THR A 388 -22.23 -4.35 5.42
C THR A 388 -23.11 -3.80 4.29
N ARG A 389 -23.22 -4.50 3.15
CA ARG A 389 -24.11 -4.09 2.05
C ARG A 389 -25.59 -4.05 2.50
N PRO A 390 -26.41 -3.13 1.94
CA PRO A 390 -26.04 -2.08 0.98
C PRO A 390 -25.35 -0.89 1.66
N TRP A 391 -24.47 -0.21 0.91
CA TRP A 391 -23.76 0.99 1.40
C TRP A 391 -24.42 2.27 0.92
N GLU A 392 -24.13 3.36 1.62
CA GLU A 392 -24.46 4.70 1.17
C GLU A 392 -23.46 5.13 0.07
N PRO A 393 -23.90 5.75 -1.03
CA PRO A 393 -23.01 6.09 -2.14
C PRO A 393 -21.81 6.96 -1.74
N MET A 394 -22.01 8.05 -1.01
CA MET A 394 -20.91 8.94 -0.64
C MET A 394 -19.92 8.26 0.31
N ASP A 395 -20.41 7.43 1.25
CA ASP A 395 -19.58 6.64 2.14
C ASP A 395 -18.67 5.66 1.33
N ALA A 396 -19.23 4.98 0.31
CA ALA A 396 -18.46 4.10 -0.57
C ALA A 396 -17.44 4.86 -1.45
N LEU A 397 -17.79 6.05 -1.92
CA LEU A 397 -16.88 6.91 -2.69
C LEU A 397 -15.71 7.39 -1.83
N ALA A 398 -15.99 7.85 -0.61
CA ALA A 398 -14.97 8.30 0.34
C ALA A 398 -14.03 7.15 0.73
N PHE A 399 -14.57 5.95 0.97
CA PHE A 399 -13.71 4.80 1.25
C PHE A 399 -12.88 4.38 0.03
N GLY A 400 -13.45 4.43 -1.18
CA GLY A 400 -12.70 4.23 -2.42
C GLY A 400 -11.50 5.16 -2.53
N ALA A 401 -11.71 6.44 -2.21
CA ALA A 401 -10.64 7.43 -2.18
C ALA A 401 -9.51 7.05 -1.21
N ILE A 402 -9.86 6.66 0.02
CA ILE A 402 -8.90 6.22 1.04
C ILE A 402 -8.07 5.02 0.54
N VAL A 403 -8.72 4.01 -0.05
CA VAL A 403 -8.07 2.79 -0.52
C VAL A 403 -7.09 3.05 -1.67
N TYR A 404 -7.39 4.00 -2.55
CA TYR A 404 -6.48 4.38 -3.64
C TYR A 404 -5.32 5.26 -3.16
N GLN A 405 -5.56 6.15 -2.19
CA GLN A 405 -4.52 7.02 -1.63
C GLN A 405 -3.52 6.27 -0.73
N THR A 406 -3.95 5.18 -0.10
CA THR A 406 -3.09 4.34 0.76
C THR A 406 -2.32 3.26 0.01
N GLY A 407 -2.52 3.12 -1.30
CA GLY A 407 -1.78 2.14 -2.09
C GLY A 407 -0.29 2.49 -2.13
N ILE A 408 0.51 1.76 -1.35
CA ILE A 408 1.98 1.84 -1.41
C ILE A 408 2.40 1.42 -2.82
N GLU A 409 3.02 2.35 -3.55
CA GLU A 409 3.61 2.07 -4.86
C GLU A 409 4.59 0.90 -4.72
N GLY A 410 4.29 -0.23 -5.38
CA GLY A 410 5.19 -1.38 -5.45
C GLY A 410 4.74 -2.65 -4.71
N THR A 411 3.86 -2.58 -3.70
CA THR A 411 3.41 -3.79 -2.98
C THR A 411 1.89 -3.92 -2.94
N LEU A 412 1.32 -4.44 -4.03
CA LEU A 412 -0.12 -4.74 -4.10
C LEU A 412 -0.45 -5.98 -3.28
N LEU A 413 -0.76 -5.78 -2.00
CA LEU A 413 -1.37 -6.82 -1.17
C LEU A 413 -2.70 -7.29 -1.82
N PRO A 414 -3.01 -8.59 -1.84
CA PRO A 414 -4.25 -9.09 -2.43
C PRO A 414 -5.52 -8.41 -1.87
N ALA A 415 -5.52 -8.06 -0.59
CA ALA A 415 -6.62 -7.34 0.05
C ALA A 415 -6.88 -5.96 -0.57
N HIS A 416 -5.83 -5.22 -1.00
CA HIS A 416 -6.00 -3.94 -1.70
C HIS A 416 -6.72 -4.12 -3.03
N GLY A 417 -6.29 -5.09 -3.85
CA GLY A 417 -6.92 -5.39 -5.13
C GLY A 417 -8.40 -5.75 -4.96
N ASN A 418 -8.69 -6.63 -4.00
CA ASN A 418 -10.07 -7.03 -3.70
C ASN A 418 -10.91 -5.84 -3.24
N MET A 419 -10.40 -5.01 -2.33
CA MET A 419 -11.13 -3.83 -1.87
C MET A 419 -11.39 -2.83 -3.01
N LYS A 420 -10.38 -2.57 -3.87
CA LYS A 420 -10.54 -1.73 -5.05
C LYS A 420 -11.63 -2.26 -5.97
N ASP A 421 -11.58 -3.53 -6.33
CA ASP A 421 -12.58 -4.17 -7.19
C ASP A 421 -14.00 -4.02 -6.63
N ILE A 422 -14.16 -4.26 -5.33
CA ILE A 422 -15.44 -4.17 -4.62
C ILE A 422 -16.02 -2.75 -4.68
N LEU A 423 -15.20 -1.74 -4.38
CA LEU A 423 -15.65 -0.34 -4.33
C LEU A 423 -15.85 0.23 -5.74
N VAL A 424 -14.96 -0.09 -6.69
CA VAL A 424 -15.07 0.29 -8.11
C VAL A 424 -16.35 -0.27 -8.73
N ASP A 425 -16.65 -1.55 -8.50
CA ASP A 425 -17.88 -2.20 -9.00
C ASP A 425 -19.14 -1.52 -8.45
N PHE A 426 -19.16 -1.19 -7.17
CA PHE A 426 -20.28 -0.47 -6.56
C PHE A 426 -20.44 0.94 -7.11
N VAL A 427 -19.37 1.74 -7.12
CA VAL A 427 -19.42 3.13 -7.62
C VAL A 427 -19.82 3.16 -9.10
N ALA A 428 -19.31 2.23 -9.92
CA ALA A 428 -19.67 2.13 -11.34
C ALA A 428 -21.17 1.82 -11.55
N ARG A 429 -21.76 0.95 -10.73
CA ARG A 429 -23.20 0.65 -10.78
C ARG A 429 -24.07 1.83 -10.33
N HIS A 430 -23.59 2.60 -9.36
CA HIS A 430 -24.29 3.76 -8.81
C HIS A 430 -23.89 5.09 -9.49
N TYR A 431 -23.10 5.06 -10.58
CA TYR A 431 -22.55 6.25 -11.22
C TYR A 431 -23.57 7.35 -11.54
N SER A 432 -24.75 6.96 -12.06
CA SER A 432 -25.81 7.91 -12.37
C SER A 432 -26.43 8.59 -11.13
N GLU A 433 -26.41 7.90 -9.98
CA GLU A 433 -26.89 8.43 -8.71
C GLU A 433 -25.96 9.54 -8.20
N TYR A 434 -24.64 9.34 -8.29
CA TYR A 434 -23.67 10.37 -7.95
C TYR A 434 -23.82 11.62 -8.80
N LEU A 435 -23.94 11.47 -10.12
CA LEU A 435 -24.14 12.62 -11.01
C LEU A 435 -25.45 13.36 -10.73
N GLY A 436 -26.49 12.64 -10.30
CA GLY A 436 -27.80 13.23 -10.01
C GLY A 436 -27.86 13.95 -8.66
N LYS A 437 -27.28 13.36 -7.60
CA LYS A 437 -27.42 13.84 -6.22
C LYS A 437 -26.20 14.63 -5.72
N HIS A 438 -24.99 14.28 -6.17
CA HIS A 438 -23.73 14.78 -5.63
C HIS A 438 -22.69 15.12 -6.71
N PRO A 439 -23.05 15.88 -7.78
CA PRO A 439 -22.16 16.07 -8.93
C PRO A 439 -20.84 16.77 -8.57
N THR A 440 -20.87 17.75 -7.66
CA THR A 440 -19.68 18.51 -7.25
C THR A 440 -18.71 17.64 -6.46
N ALA A 441 -19.18 17.01 -5.38
CA ALA A 441 -18.34 16.16 -4.53
C ALA A 441 -17.80 14.96 -5.31
N PHE A 442 -18.63 14.34 -6.15
CA PHE A 442 -18.19 13.25 -7.03
C PHE A 442 -17.10 13.70 -8.01
N GLY A 443 -17.27 14.86 -8.64
CA GLY A 443 -16.25 15.44 -9.53
C GLY A 443 -14.94 15.72 -8.80
N GLU A 444 -14.99 16.36 -7.64
CA GLU A 444 -13.81 16.68 -6.82
C GLU A 444 -13.03 15.42 -6.44
N HIS A 445 -13.72 14.39 -5.90
CA HIS A 445 -13.08 13.12 -5.53
C HIS A 445 -12.44 12.41 -6.73
N MET A 446 -13.15 12.34 -7.86
CA MET A 446 -12.65 11.67 -9.06
C MET A 446 -11.47 12.42 -9.69
N THR A 447 -11.45 13.76 -9.64
CA THR A 447 -10.30 14.53 -10.14
C THR A 447 -9.08 14.44 -9.24
N GLY A 448 -9.25 14.20 -7.94
CA GLY A 448 -8.15 14.04 -7.00
C GLY A 448 -7.45 12.69 -7.08
N ILE A 449 -8.08 11.69 -7.73
CA ILE A 449 -7.60 10.30 -7.75
C ILE A 449 -7.84 9.72 -9.16
N PRO A 450 -6.97 10.04 -10.14
CA PRO A 450 -7.19 9.68 -11.55
C PRO A 450 -7.30 8.16 -11.76
N ASP A 451 -6.47 7.36 -11.10
CA ASP A 451 -6.51 5.89 -11.20
C ASP A 451 -7.87 5.32 -10.79
N PHE A 452 -8.51 5.90 -9.76
CA PHE A 452 -9.83 5.47 -9.32
C PHE A 452 -10.91 5.82 -10.34
N LEU A 453 -10.82 7.02 -10.93
CA LEU A 453 -11.72 7.44 -12.00
C LEU A 453 -11.60 6.54 -13.23
N ASP A 454 -10.38 6.18 -13.62
CA ASP A 454 -10.12 5.31 -14.76
C ASP A 454 -10.74 3.92 -14.54
N ASP A 455 -10.47 3.30 -13.38
CA ASP A 455 -11.03 2.00 -13.03
C ASP A 455 -12.56 2.01 -12.98
N VAL A 456 -13.17 3.05 -12.39
CA VAL A 456 -14.63 3.25 -12.37
C VAL A 456 -15.19 3.41 -13.77
N THR A 457 -14.50 4.15 -14.65
CA THR A 457 -14.95 4.39 -16.03
C THR A 457 -14.90 3.10 -16.86
N VAL A 458 -13.81 2.34 -16.76
CA VAL A 458 -13.65 1.04 -17.43
C VAL A 458 -14.72 0.06 -16.94
N ARG A 459 -14.91 -0.05 -15.62
CA ARG A 459 -15.94 -0.93 -15.03
C ARG A 459 -17.34 -0.53 -15.48
N ARG A 460 -17.64 0.77 -15.51
CA ARG A 460 -18.94 1.30 -15.97
C ARG A 460 -19.19 1.00 -17.45
N ALA A 461 -18.19 1.17 -18.31
CA ALA A 461 -18.30 0.84 -19.73
C ALA A 461 -18.67 -0.64 -19.92
N THR A 462 -18.00 -1.53 -19.17
CA THR A 462 -18.27 -2.98 -19.17
C THR A 462 -19.71 -3.30 -18.74
N ILE A 463 -20.22 -2.64 -17.69
CA ILE A 463 -21.60 -2.82 -17.22
C ILE A 463 -22.61 -2.37 -18.30
N LEU A 464 -22.36 -1.24 -18.95
CA LEU A 464 -23.24 -0.71 -20.00
C LEU A 464 -23.26 -1.59 -21.25
N GLU A 465 -22.11 -2.12 -21.66
CA GLU A 465 -22.00 -3.04 -22.80
C GLU A 465 -22.74 -4.36 -22.51
N THR A 466 -22.55 -4.93 -21.32
CA THR A 466 -23.27 -6.14 -20.88
C THR A 466 -24.78 -5.91 -20.87
N ALA A 467 -25.23 -4.76 -20.38
CA ALA A 467 -26.66 -4.41 -20.41
C ALA A 467 -27.18 -4.28 -21.84
N ARG A 468 -26.41 -3.66 -22.74
CA ARG A 468 -26.77 -3.49 -24.16
C ARG A 468 -26.91 -4.83 -24.88
N GLU A 469 -25.99 -5.76 -24.67
CA GLU A 469 -26.07 -7.09 -25.28
C GLU A 469 -27.29 -7.87 -24.77
N GLY A 470 -27.57 -7.79 -23.46
CA GLY A 470 -28.78 -8.38 -22.88
C GLY A 470 -30.09 -7.83 -23.48
N TYR A 471 -30.12 -6.58 -23.96
CA TYR A 471 -31.28 -6.05 -24.70
C TYR A 471 -31.33 -6.55 -26.16
N ARG A 472 -30.17 -6.76 -26.78
CA ARG A 472 -30.07 -7.28 -28.15
C ARG A 472 -30.57 -8.71 -28.24
N GLU A 473 -30.16 -9.57 -27.31
CA GLU A 473 -30.62 -10.96 -27.22
C GLU A 473 -32.13 -11.03 -27.01
N LYS A 474 -32.69 -10.21 -26.11
CA LYS A 474 -34.14 -10.12 -25.89
C LYS A 474 -34.91 -9.64 -27.13
N SER A 475 -34.29 -8.80 -27.95
CA SER A 475 -34.90 -8.28 -29.19
C SER A 475 -34.84 -9.28 -30.35
N GLN A 476 -33.83 -10.16 -30.37
CA GLN A 476 -33.66 -11.19 -31.41
C GLN A 476 -34.37 -12.52 -31.06
N GLY A 477 -34.50 -12.85 -29.78
CA GLY A 477 -35.13 -14.08 -29.29
C GLY A 477 -36.66 -14.10 -29.31
N GLY A 478 -37.33 -13.09 -29.87
CA GLY A 478 -38.77 -12.95 -29.74
C GLY A 478 -39.44 -12.12 -30.84
N ASN A 479 -39.61 -12.73 -32.01
CA ASN A 479 -40.91 -12.61 -32.67
C ASN A 479 -41.77 -13.77 -32.14
N PRO A 480 -42.58 -13.60 -31.07
CA PRO A 480 -43.53 -14.63 -30.63
C PRO A 480 -44.67 -14.85 -31.65
N ALA A 481 -44.61 -14.22 -32.83
CA ALA A 481 -45.54 -14.47 -33.90
C ALA A 481 -45.13 -15.73 -34.70
N VAL A 482 -46.09 -16.66 -34.77
CA VAL A 482 -46.10 -17.88 -35.58
C VAL A 482 -45.52 -19.14 -34.93
N VAL A 483 -45.79 -19.35 -33.64
CA VAL A 483 -46.36 -20.67 -33.29
C VAL A 483 -47.85 -20.54 -33.51
N ARG A 484 -48.23 -20.87 -34.75
CA ARG A 484 -49.61 -20.97 -35.23
C ARG A 484 -50.28 -22.02 -34.35
N GLU A 485 -51.00 -21.55 -33.34
CA GLU A 485 -51.94 -22.32 -32.56
C GLU A 485 -52.97 -22.87 -33.56
N GLU A 486 -52.74 -24.11 -34.02
CA GLU A 486 -53.80 -24.96 -34.55
C GLU A 486 -54.80 -25.11 -33.41
N GLN A 487 -55.78 -24.21 -33.39
CA GLN A 487 -57.06 -24.40 -32.73
C GLN A 487 -57.65 -25.70 -33.27
N ARG A 488 -57.37 -26.81 -32.56
CA ARG A 488 -58.32 -27.90 -32.47
C ARG A 488 -59.47 -27.40 -31.63
N GLU A 489 -60.55 -27.08 -32.34
CA GLU A 489 -61.90 -27.09 -31.80
C GLU A 489 -62.10 -28.35 -30.97
N ASP A 490 -62.30 -28.19 -29.66
CA ASP A 490 -63.17 -29.09 -28.92
C ASP A 490 -63.89 -28.27 -27.83
N ALA A 491 -65.20 -28.30 -27.93
CA ALA A 491 -66.16 -27.56 -27.14
C ALA A 491 -66.11 -27.99 -25.66
N HIS A 492 -66.28 -27.01 -24.75
CA HIS A 492 -67.37 -26.95 -23.76
C HIS A 492 -67.01 -26.03 -22.58
N GLY A 493 -67.89 -25.05 -22.31
CA GLY A 493 -68.36 -24.83 -20.93
C GLY A 493 -67.74 -23.70 -20.10
N ASN A 494 -68.27 -22.49 -20.31
CA ASN A 494 -68.96 -21.69 -19.28
C ASN A 494 -68.19 -21.07 -18.06
N VAL A 495 -68.12 -19.73 -18.09
CA VAL A 495 -68.42 -18.74 -17.01
C VAL A 495 -67.46 -18.55 -15.83
N GLY A 496 -66.93 -17.32 -15.71
CA GLY A 496 -66.42 -16.78 -14.44
C GLY A 496 -65.56 -15.51 -14.56
N LEU A 497 -66.20 -14.36 -14.78
CA LEU A 497 -65.65 -12.98 -14.72
C LEU A 497 -64.94 -12.66 -13.38
N GLN A 498 -63.83 -11.90 -13.37
CA GLN A 498 -63.75 -10.46 -13.03
C GLN A 498 -62.32 -9.95 -12.65
N LEU A 499 -61.95 -8.80 -13.25
CA LEU A 499 -61.15 -7.67 -12.72
C LEU A 499 -59.65 -7.83 -12.38
N HIS A 500 -58.80 -7.35 -13.30
CA HIS A 500 -57.60 -6.55 -12.95
C HIS A 500 -57.19 -5.65 -14.12
N GLN A 501 -57.47 -4.35 -14.02
CA GLN A 501 -57.06 -3.34 -14.99
C GLN A 501 -56.62 -2.08 -14.25
N GLU A 502 -55.40 -2.10 -13.73
CA GLU A 502 -54.69 -0.89 -13.25
C GLU A 502 -53.19 -1.22 -13.10
N ASN A 503 -52.41 -1.18 -14.19
CA ASN A 503 -50.96 -1.00 -14.06
C ASN A 503 -50.19 -0.51 -15.31
N THR A 504 -50.86 -0.10 -16.38
CA THR A 504 -50.19 0.26 -17.65
C THR A 504 -49.85 1.75 -17.83
N GLN A 505 -50.11 2.60 -16.84
CA GLN A 505 -49.77 4.03 -16.93
C GLN A 505 -48.41 4.41 -16.30
N SER A 506 -47.82 3.58 -15.43
CA SER A 506 -46.55 3.93 -14.77
C SER A 506 -45.32 3.79 -15.68
N THR A 507 -45.36 2.88 -16.66
CA THR A 507 -44.21 2.58 -17.52
C THR A 507 -43.96 3.63 -18.61
N LYS A 508 -44.94 4.48 -18.91
CA LYS A 508 -44.85 5.45 -20.02
C LYS A 508 -44.17 6.77 -19.64
N MET A 509 -44.13 7.15 -18.36
CA MET A 509 -43.43 8.37 -17.91
C MET A 509 -41.92 8.20 -17.73
N ARG A 510 -41.40 6.97 -17.69
CA ARG A 510 -39.97 6.73 -17.44
C ARG A 510 -39.07 6.81 -18.69
N LEU A 511 -39.66 6.88 -19.89
CA LEU A 511 -38.93 6.93 -21.17
C LEU A 511 -38.69 8.34 -21.71
N ASP A 512 -39.38 9.37 -21.19
CA ASP A 512 -39.23 10.74 -21.69
C ASP A 512 -38.11 11.55 -21.02
N LEU A 513 -37.55 11.09 -19.89
CA LEU A 513 -36.43 11.79 -19.23
C LEU A 513 -35.06 11.50 -19.86
N THR A 514 -34.91 10.41 -20.62
CA THR A 514 -33.60 10.01 -21.18
C THR A 514 -33.27 10.69 -22.51
N ARG A 515 -34.12 11.59 -23.00
CA ARG A 515 -33.96 12.26 -24.31
C ARG A 515 -33.52 13.73 -24.23
N ARG A 516 -33.23 14.24 -23.03
CA ARG A 516 -32.89 15.66 -22.81
C ARG A 516 -31.60 15.95 -22.04
N PHE A 517 -30.75 14.95 -21.83
CA PHE A 517 -29.40 15.15 -21.29
C PHE A 517 -28.37 14.52 -22.21
#